data_AF-A0A645AC88-F1
#
_entry.id   AF-A0A645AC88-F1
#
_cell.length_a   1.000
_cell.length_b   1.000
_cell.length_c   1.000
_cell.angle_alpha   90.00
_cell.angle_beta   90.00
_cell.angle_gamma   90.00
#
_symmetry.space_group_name_H-M   'P 1'
#
loop_
_entity.id
_entity.type
_entity.pdbx_description
1 polymer ?
#
loop_
_entity_poly.entity_id
_entity_poly.type
_entity_poly.pdbx_seq_one_letter_code
_entity_poly.pdbx_strand_id
1 'polypeptide(L)'
;MNRISVDVKVGRIVREFIVSSTGTDVLDPDKHSVVWCLTKQHLVTAPKHYTKIPDRSEYISILLRNRKSCDTYSVPADRVLQVNTLFRTYLSEKGHNVIKLHFEKQLKSIFRNYMTGCINNNPDIKIITAIENFCSEHKLTMDNISVEMLKKDWYRYRLNKTAKNFCPLIL
;
A
#
# COMPACT_ATOMS: atom_id res chain seq x y z
N MET A 1 -24.26 3.24 -8.10
CA MET A 1 -23.72 4.43 -7.38
C MET A 1 -22.23 4.52 -7.65
N ASN A 2 -21.77 5.55 -8.39
CA ASN A 2 -20.35 5.79 -8.61
C ASN A 2 -19.69 6.14 -7.27
N ARG A 3 -18.88 5.23 -6.72
CA ARG A 3 -18.09 5.51 -5.52
C ARG A 3 -16.93 6.42 -5.91
N ILE A 4 -16.71 7.46 -5.11
CA ILE A 4 -15.56 8.36 -5.30
C ILE A 4 -14.29 7.55 -5.01
N SER A 5 -13.27 7.69 -5.84
CA SER A 5 -11.95 7.09 -5.62
C SER A 5 -10.89 8.17 -5.44
N VAL A 6 -9.83 7.84 -4.71
CA VAL A 6 -8.61 8.64 -4.65
C VAL A 6 -7.46 7.84 -5.23
N ASP A 7 -6.66 8.47 -6.09
CA ASP A 7 -5.48 7.85 -6.66
C ASP A 7 -4.30 7.97 -5.70
N VAL A 8 -3.51 6.91 -5.56
CA VAL A 8 -2.36 6.83 -4.66
C VAL A 8 -1.13 6.41 -5.44
N LYS A 9 -0.11 7.27 -5.47
CA LYS A 9 1.21 6.91 -6.01
C LYS A 9 1.91 5.92 -5.09
N VAL A 10 2.06 4.68 -5.54
CA VAL A 10 2.74 3.60 -4.80
C VAL A 10 4.03 3.15 -5.46
N GLY A 11 4.23 3.45 -6.74
CA GLY A 11 5.36 3.00 -7.54
C GLY A 11 5.07 1.67 -8.24
N ARG A 12 5.80 1.39 -9.33
CA ARG A 12 5.51 0.27 -10.24
C ARG A 12 5.51 -1.10 -9.56
N ILE A 13 6.57 -1.41 -8.80
CA ILE A 13 6.73 -2.70 -8.09
C ILE A 13 5.54 -2.96 -7.15
N VAL A 14 5.19 -1.95 -6.35
CA VAL A 14 4.11 -2.08 -5.36
C VAL A 14 2.76 -2.22 -6.06
N ARG A 15 2.55 -1.50 -7.16
CA ARG A 15 1.35 -1.65 -7.99
C ARG A 15 1.27 -3.06 -8.59
N GLU A 16 2.33 -3.56 -9.20
CA GLU A 16 2.40 -4.93 -9.74
C GLU A 16 2.07 -5.96 -8.67
N PHE A 17 2.67 -5.83 -7.49
CA PHE A 17 2.41 -6.70 -6.35
C PHE A 17 0.95 -6.65 -5.88
N ILE A 18 0.35 -5.45 -5.81
CA ILE A 18 -1.06 -5.30 -5.43
C ILE A 18 -1.94 -5.97 -6.49
N VAL A 19 -1.74 -5.64 -7.77
CA VAL A 19 -2.53 -6.19 -8.88
C VAL A 19 -2.41 -7.71 -8.96
N SER A 20 -1.23 -8.28 -8.73
CA SER A 20 -1.06 -9.73 -8.72
C SER A 20 -1.75 -10.40 -7.53
N SER A 21 -1.83 -9.71 -6.38
CA SER A 21 -2.45 -10.23 -5.16
C SER A 21 -3.97 -10.07 -5.12
N THR A 22 -4.50 -8.97 -5.65
CA THR A 22 -5.93 -8.62 -5.57
C THR A 22 -6.67 -8.78 -6.91
N GLY A 23 -5.94 -8.93 -8.02
CA GLY A 23 -6.49 -8.95 -9.37
C GLY A 23 -6.86 -7.57 -9.93
N THR A 24 -6.66 -6.48 -9.18
CA THR A 24 -7.09 -5.12 -9.56
C THR A 24 -6.23 -4.04 -8.91
N ASP A 25 -6.06 -2.89 -9.58
CA ASP A 25 -5.45 -1.69 -9.01
C ASP A 25 -6.46 -0.81 -8.26
N VAL A 26 -7.73 -1.23 -8.16
CA VAL A 26 -8.79 -0.57 -7.41
C VAL A 26 -9.06 -1.31 -6.10
N LEU A 27 -8.75 -0.67 -4.98
CA LEU A 27 -8.96 -1.22 -3.64
C LEU A 27 -10.25 -0.70 -3.01
N ASP A 28 -11.06 -1.60 -2.45
CA ASP A 28 -12.22 -1.27 -1.60
C ASP A 28 -11.93 -1.67 -0.15
N PRO A 29 -11.09 -0.91 0.58
CA PRO A 29 -10.66 -1.28 1.92
C PRO A 29 -11.84 -1.31 2.90
N ASP A 30 -11.77 -2.21 3.87
CA ASP A 30 -12.74 -2.20 4.98
C ASP A 30 -12.58 -0.95 5.87
N LYS A 31 -13.67 -0.50 6.49
CA LYS A 31 -13.71 0.65 7.41
C LYS A 31 -12.75 0.51 8.60
N HIS A 32 -12.40 -0.72 8.96
CA HIS A 32 -11.50 -1.01 10.06
C HIS A 32 -10.09 -1.38 9.59
N SER A 33 -9.85 -1.38 8.28
CA SER A 33 -8.53 -1.69 7.73
C SER A 33 -7.55 -0.53 7.96
N VAL A 34 -6.27 -0.89 8.12
CA VAL A 34 -5.18 0.10 8.23
C VAL A 34 -5.14 1.01 7.01
N VAL A 35 -5.34 0.45 5.81
CA VAL A 35 -5.35 1.21 4.55
C VAL A 35 -6.42 2.30 4.57
N TRP A 36 -7.63 2.00 5.05
CA TRP A 36 -8.69 2.99 5.19
C TRP A 36 -8.32 4.08 6.20
N CYS A 37 -7.80 3.72 7.37
CA CYS A 37 -7.38 4.67 8.40
C CYS A 37 -6.30 5.63 7.88
N LEU A 38 -5.26 5.10 7.23
CA LEU A 38 -4.18 5.90 6.66
C LEU A 38 -4.68 6.82 5.55
N THR A 39 -5.54 6.31 4.67
CA THR A 39 -6.15 7.11 3.60
C THR A 39 -6.94 8.27 4.19
N LYS A 40 -7.88 7.98 5.09
CA LYS A 40 -8.76 8.98 5.70
C LYS A 40 -7.99 10.06 6.49
N GLN A 41 -6.92 9.68 7.20
CA GLN A 41 -6.09 10.61 7.96
C GLN A 41 -5.39 11.65 7.07
N HIS A 42 -5.08 11.29 5.82
CA HIS A 42 -4.28 12.12 4.92
C HIS A 42 -5.07 12.72 3.75
N LEU A 43 -6.39 12.51 3.72
CA LEU A 43 -7.27 13.17 2.77
C LEU A 43 -7.33 14.68 3.05
N VAL A 44 -7.14 15.46 2.00
CA VAL A 44 -7.23 16.92 1.98
C VAL A 44 -8.13 17.35 0.83
N THR A 45 -8.54 18.61 0.84
CA THR A 45 -9.22 19.23 -0.31
C THR A 45 -8.28 19.31 -1.50
N ALA A 46 -8.80 19.05 -2.70
CA ALA A 46 -8.02 19.15 -3.93
C ALA A 46 -7.43 20.57 -4.07
N PRO A 47 -6.14 20.70 -4.44
CA PRO A 47 -5.53 21.99 -4.70
C PRO A 47 -6.18 22.67 -5.92
N LYS A 48 -6.22 24.02 -5.94
CA LYS A 48 -6.84 24.80 -7.03
C LYS A 48 -6.25 24.51 -8.41
N HIS A 49 -5.01 24.05 -8.47
CA HIS A 49 -4.27 23.74 -9.71
C HIS A 49 -4.15 22.23 -9.96
N TYR A 50 -5.04 21.41 -9.40
CA TYR A 50 -5.01 19.97 -9.64
C TYR A 50 -5.23 19.66 -11.13
N THR A 51 -4.25 19.01 -11.73
CA THR A 51 -4.36 18.43 -13.07
C THR A 51 -4.59 16.93 -12.95
N LYS A 52 -5.35 16.36 -13.90
CA LYS A 52 -5.54 14.91 -13.96
C LYS A 52 -4.19 14.22 -14.16
N ILE A 53 -4.02 13.10 -13.46
CA ILE A 53 -2.79 12.30 -13.54
C ILE A 53 -2.69 11.71 -14.96
N PRO A 54 -1.64 12.05 -15.75
CA PRO A 54 -1.52 11.61 -17.13
C PRO A 54 -1.06 10.16 -17.24
N ASP A 55 -0.12 9.73 -16.38
CA ASP A 55 0.36 8.35 -16.31
C ASP A 55 -0.04 7.70 -14.97
N ARG A 56 -0.84 6.65 -15.06
CA ARG A 56 -1.33 5.87 -13.91
C ARG A 56 -0.53 4.58 -13.66
N SER A 57 0.58 4.37 -14.37
CA SER A 57 1.42 3.17 -14.24
C SER A 57 2.00 2.94 -12.83
N GLU A 58 2.09 3.99 -12.03
CA GLU A 58 2.60 3.95 -10.64
C GLU A 58 1.51 4.11 -9.57
N TYR A 59 0.24 4.18 -10.00
CA TYR A 59 -0.88 4.53 -9.14
C TYR A 59 -1.84 3.36 -8.94
N ILE A 60 -2.45 3.32 -7.77
CA ILE A 60 -3.63 2.53 -7.45
C ILE A 60 -4.78 3.47 -7.10
N SER A 61 -6.02 3.02 -7.21
CA SER A 61 -7.18 3.76 -6.74
C SER A 61 -7.73 3.15 -5.46
N ILE A 62 -8.02 3.98 -4.47
CA ILE A 62 -8.71 3.55 -3.24
C ILE A 62 -10.12 4.11 -3.27
N LEU A 63 -11.11 3.24 -3.18
CA LEU A 63 -12.52 3.65 -3.09
C LEU A 63 -12.77 4.31 -1.74
N LEU A 64 -13.30 5.52 -1.80
CA LEU A 64 -13.75 6.25 -0.63
C LEU A 64 -15.13 5.75 -0.24
N ARG A 65 -15.25 5.22 0.98
CA ARG A 65 -16.55 4.88 1.54
C ARG A 65 -17.31 6.17 1.81
N ASN A 66 -18.38 6.39 1.05
CA ASN A 66 -19.36 7.39 1.43
C ASN A 66 -20.10 6.87 2.68
N ARG A 67 -20.28 7.72 3.68
CA ARG A 67 -21.17 7.37 4.80
C ARG A 67 -22.54 7.12 4.13
N LYS A 68 -23.18 5.97 4.37
CA LYS A 68 -24.57 5.69 3.96
C LYS A 68 -25.58 6.60 4.72
N SER A 69 -25.26 7.87 4.85
CA SER A 69 -26.00 8.92 5.53
C SER A 69 -25.29 10.24 5.21
N CYS A 70 -25.39 10.71 3.96
CA CYS A 70 -25.52 12.16 3.83
C CYS A 70 -26.86 12.44 4.49
N ASP A 71 -26.82 12.84 5.76
CA ASP A 71 -28.00 13.35 6.43
C ASP A 71 -28.47 14.54 5.57
N THR A 72 -29.56 14.34 4.83
CA THR A 72 -30.26 15.43 4.16
C THR A 72 -30.89 16.26 5.26
N TYR A 73 -30.30 17.41 5.56
CA TYR A 73 -30.88 18.37 6.48
C TYR A 73 -31.91 19.21 5.72
N SER A 74 -33.19 19.08 6.05
CA SER A 74 -34.19 20.09 5.68
C SER A 74 -33.93 21.33 6.52
N VAL A 75 -33.46 22.39 5.89
CA VAL A 75 -33.20 23.67 6.55
C VAL A 75 -34.46 24.54 6.37
N PRO A 76 -35.09 25.03 7.46
CA PRO A 76 -36.15 26.04 7.38
C PRO A 76 -35.69 27.27 6.61
N ALA A 77 -36.59 27.92 5.85
CA ALA A 77 -36.26 29.01 4.92
C ALA A 77 -35.55 30.21 5.58
N ASP A 78 -35.69 30.33 6.89
CA ASP A 78 -35.18 31.38 7.77
C ASP A 78 -33.80 31.07 8.40
N ARG A 79 -33.19 29.90 8.12
CA ARG A 79 -31.86 29.53 8.65
C ARG A 79 -30.81 29.36 7.56
N VAL A 80 -29.63 29.93 7.78
CA VAL A 80 -28.44 29.67 6.96
C VAL A 80 -27.66 28.50 7.56
N LEU A 81 -27.69 27.34 6.91
CA LEU A 81 -26.84 26.20 7.28
C LEU A 81 -25.46 26.37 6.62
N GLN A 82 -24.44 26.72 7.39
CA GLN A 82 -23.05 26.60 6.92
C GLN A 82 -22.63 25.14 6.96
N VAL A 83 -22.90 24.39 5.89
CA VAL A 83 -22.29 23.07 5.70
C VAL A 83 -20.87 23.28 5.23
N ASN A 84 -19.89 22.95 6.07
CA ASN A 84 -18.50 22.95 5.67
C ASN A 84 -18.23 21.71 4.80
N THR A 85 -18.74 21.71 3.55
CA THR A 85 -18.58 20.65 2.56
C THR A 85 -17.17 20.69 1.95
N LEU A 86 -16.13 20.68 2.78
CA LEU A 86 -14.79 20.46 2.28
C LEU A 86 -14.68 18.99 1.87
N PHE A 87 -14.98 18.72 0.61
CA PHE A 87 -14.82 17.41 0.00
C PHE A 87 -13.32 17.08 -0.07
N ARG A 88 -12.87 16.24 0.86
CA ARG A 88 -11.49 15.78 0.92
C ARG A 88 -11.35 14.54 0.05
N THR A 89 -10.94 14.75 -1.20
CA THR A 89 -10.83 13.71 -2.23
C THR A 89 -9.42 13.61 -2.82
N TYR A 90 -8.46 14.34 -2.24
CA TYR A 90 -7.07 14.36 -2.67
C TYR A 90 -6.16 13.90 -1.53
N LEU A 91 -5.06 13.22 -1.84
CA LEU A 91 -4.05 12.84 -0.86
C LEU A 91 -2.90 13.86 -0.86
N SER A 92 -2.50 14.31 0.33
CA SER A 92 -1.24 15.04 0.47
C SER A 92 -0.04 14.18 0.03
N GLU A 93 1.09 14.80 -0.32
CA GLU A 93 2.34 14.08 -0.61
C GLU A 93 2.76 13.17 0.54
N LYS A 94 2.59 13.65 1.78
CA LYS A 94 2.77 12.84 2.99
C LYS A 94 1.84 11.63 3.00
N GLY A 95 0.58 11.81 2.59
CA GLY A 95 -0.40 10.73 2.47
C GLY A 95 0.02 9.66 1.46
N HIS A 96 0.45 10.06 0.27
CA HIS A 96 1.00 9.13 -0.72
C HIS A 96 2.16 8.30 -0.13
N ASN A 97 3.11 8.96 0.52
CA ASN A 97 4.28 8.31 1.09
C ASN A 97 3.92 7.33 2.22
N VAL A 98 2.99 7.70 3.12
CA VAL A 98 2.58 6.83 4.23
C VAL A 98 1.88 5.57 3.73
N ILE A 99 0.99 5.70 2.74
CA ILE A 99 0.29 4.54 2.16
C ILE A 99 1.25 3.67 1.35
N LYS A 100 2.13 4.28 0.55
CA LYS A 100 3.21 3.58 -0.15
C LYS A 100 4.07 2.75 0.81
N LEU A 101 4.56 3.36 1.88
CA LEU A 101 5.38 2.70 2.91
C LEU A 101 4.63 1.53 3.57
N HIS A 102 3.32 1.65 3.75
CA HIS A 102 2.50 0.56 4.29
C HIS A 102 2.53 -0.66 3.35
N PHE A 103 2.29 -0.48 2.06
CA PHE A 103 2.34 -1.58 1.09
C PHE A 103 3.76 -2.12 0.87
N GLU A 104 4.79 -1.28 0.87
CA GLU A 104 6.19 -1.74 0.82
C GLU A 104 6.53 -2.64 2.01
N LYS A 105 6.04 -2.31 3.21
CA LYS A 105 6.20 -3.16 4.40
C LYS A 105 5.49 -4.49 4.23
N GLN A 106 4.28 -4.50 3.68
CA GLN A 106 3.54 -5.74 3.41
C GLN A 106 4.29 -6.62 2.40
N LEU A 107 4.71 -6.05 1.26
CA LEU A 107 5.51 -6.74 0.25
C LEU A 107 6.77 -7.38 0.86
N LYS A 108 7.54 -6.60 1.62
CA LYS A 108 8.74 -7.12 2.30
C LYS A 108 8.42 -8.23 3.30
N SER A 109 7.33 -8.09 4.04
CA SER A 109 6.90 -9.12 5.00
C SER A 109 6.57 -10.43 4.29
N ILE A 110 5.81 -10.36 3.20
CA ILE A 110 5.42 -11.53 2.41
C ILE A 110 6.65 -12.17 1.75
N PHE A 111 7.51 -11.37 1.14
CA PHE A 111 8.79 -11.84 0.59
C PHE A 111 9.64 -12.58 1.63
N ARG A 112 9.82 -12.02 2.83
CA ARG A 112 10.63 -12.66 3.88
C ARG A 112 10.01 -13.96 4.40
N ASN A 113 8.69 -14.01 4.50
CA ASN A 113 7.97 -15.23 4.89
C ASN A 113 8.12 -16.31 3.82
N TYR A 114 7.96 -15.94 2.54
CA TYR A 114 8.22 -16.84 1.41
C TYR A 114 9.64 -17.40 1.44
N MET A 115 10.64 -16.52 1.53
CA MET A 115 12.05 -16.93 1.57
C MET A 115 12.36 -17.85 2.75
N THR A 116 11.78 -17.56 3.92
CA THR A 116 11.93 -18.42 5.11
C THR A 116 11.35 -19.81 4.86
N GLY A 117 10.14 -19.91 4.30
CA GLY A 117 9.53 -21.20 3.97
C GLY A 117 10.31 -21.94 2.89
N CYS A 118 10.69 -21.26 1.82
CA CYS A 118 11.39 -21.83 0.67
C CYS A 118 12.75 -22.42 1.07
N ILE A 119 13.56 -21.67 1.83
CA ILE A 119 14.90 -22.09 2.26
C ILE A 119 14.83 -23.18 3.35
N ASN A 120 13.87 -23.10 4.27
CA ASN A 120 13.73 -24.12 5.32
C ASN A 120 13.30 -25.47 4.75
N ASN A 121 12.44 -25.47 3.72
CA ASN A 121 11.93 -26.70 3.12
C ASN A 121 12.90 -27.29 2.07
N ASN A 122 13.77 -26.46 1.49
CA ASN A 122 14.71 -26.86 0.44
C ASN A 122 16.11 -26.30 0.76
N PRO A 123 16.91 -26.97 1.60
CA PRO A 123 18.20 -26.43 2.05
C PRO A 123 19.21 -26.19 0.92
N ASP A 124 19.08 -26.90 -0.20
CA ASP A 124 19.96 -26.78 -1.37
C ASP A 124 19.54 -25.68 -2.37
N ILE A 125 18.39 -25.03 -2.15
CA ILE A 125 17.93 -24.00 -3.08
C ILE A 125 18.84 -22.77 -3.03
N LYS A 126 19.29 -22.33 -4.21
CA LYS A 126 20.02 -21.07 -4.33
C LYS A 126 19.08 -19.90 -4.02
N ILE A 127 19.55 -18.95 -3.23
CA ILE A 127 18.80 -17.71 -2.88
C ILE A 127 18.28 -16.99 -4.12
N ILE A 128 19.08 -16.95 -5.20
CA ILE A 128 18.71 -16.31 -6.46
C ILE A 128 17.48 -17.00 -7.07
N THR A 129 17.49 -18.33 -7.16
CA THR A 129 16.37 -19.13 -7.65
C THR A 129 15.11 -18.93 -6.80
N ALA A 130 15.25 -18.85 -5.47
CA ALA A 130 14.11 -18.56 -4.60
C ALA A 130 13.53 -17.15 -4.85
N ILE A 131 14.38 -16.16 -5.12
CA ILE A 131 13.94 -14.80 -5.47
C ILE A 131 13.23 -14.78 -6.84
N GLU A 132 13.78 -15.48 -7.84
CA GLU A 132 13.18 -15.61 -9.17
C GLU A 132 11.80 -16.28 -9.10
N ASN A 133 11.68 -17.36 -8.31
CA ASN A 133 10.41 -18.03 -8.08
C ASN A 133 9.40 -17.09 -7.43
N PHE A 134 9.79 -16.35 -6.39
CA PHE A 134 8.94 -15.35 -5.77
C PHE A 134 8.44 -14.30 -6.76
N CYS A 135 9.34 -13.73 -7.57
CA CYS A 135 8.99 -12.75 -8.59
C CYS A 135 8.05 -13.34 -9.65
N SER A 136 8.28 -14.58 -10.08
CA SER A 136 7.43 -15.28 -11.04
C SER A 136 6.03 -15.53 -10.47
N GLU A 137 5.93 -16.07 -9.25
CA GLU A 137 4.65 -16.36 -8.58
C GLU A 137 3.81 -15.09 -8.37
N HIS A 138 4.46 -13.98 -8.01
CA HIS A 138 3.81 -12.70 -7.79
C HIS A 138 3.76 -11.81 -9.05
N LYS A 139 4.14 -12.32 -10.22
CA LYS A 139 4.15 -11.60 -11.51
C LYS A 139 4.83 -10.23 -11.42
N LEU A 140 5.95 -10.15 -10.70
CA LEU A 140 6.74 -8.94 -10.53
C LEU A 140 7.75 -8.83 -11.67
N THR A 141 7.75 -7.69 -12.37
CA THR A 141 8.66 -7.48 -13.49
C THR A 141 10.05 -7.13 -12.96
N MET A 142 11.06 -7.89 -13.36
CA MET A 142 12.46 -7.67 -12.96
C MET A 142 13.04 -6.34 -13.46
N ASP A 143 12.39 -5.69 -14.43
CA ASP A 143 12.76 -4.35 -14.91
C ASP A 143 12.60 -3.29 -13.81
N ASN A 144 11.66 -3.51 -12.88
CA ASN A 144 11.34 -2.56 -11.81
C ASN A 144 11.97 -2.96 -10.47
N ILE A 145 12.28 -4.25 -10.25
CA ILE A 145 12.93 -4.75 -9.04
C ILE A 145 14.19 -5.55 -9.37
N SER A 146 15.35 -5.11 -8.88
CA SER A 146 16.56 -5.90 -9.08
C SER A 146 16.64 -7.05 -8.08
N VAL A 147 17.03 -8.23 -8.56
CA VAL A 147 17.34 -9.40 -7.73
C VAL A 147 18.32 -9.03 -6.62
N GLU A 148 19.27 -8.13 -6.90
CA GLU A 148 20.21 -7.62 -5.92
C GLU A 148 19.55 -6.87 -4.76
N MET A 149 18.50 -6.09 -5.01
CA MET A 149 17.77 -5.38 -3.96
C MET A 149 17.08 -6.36 -3.01
N LEU A 150 16.38 -7.36 -3.55
CA LEU A 150 15.73 -8.41 -2.76
C LEU A 150 16.74 -9.26 -2.00
N LYS A 151 17.86 -9.60 -2.64
CA LYS A 151 18.98 -10.31 -2.00
C LYS A 151 19.54 -9.50 -0.81
N LYS A 152 19.78 -8.20 -0.98
CA LYS A 152 20.22 -7.30 0.10
C LYS A 152 19.20 -7.22 1.24
N ASP A 153 17.91 -7.11 0.95
CA ASP A 153 16.86 -7.11 1.98
C ASP A 153 16.83 -8.43 2.77
N TRP A 154 16.93 -9.56 2.07
CA TRP A 154 16.95 -10.89 2.68
C TRP A 154 18.14 -11.07 3.63
N TYR A 155 19.36 -10.72 3.21
CA TYR A 155 20.52 -10.84 4.09
C TYR A 155 20.43 -9.95 5.32
N ARG A 156 19.95 -8.71 5.17
CA ARG A 156 19.71 -7.80 6.31
C ARG A 156 18.69 -8.38 7.27
N TYR A 157 17.60 -8.95 6.75
CA TYR A 157 16.58 -9.61 7.57
C TYR A 157 17.16 -10.79 8.35
N ARG A 158 17.97 -11.64 7.69
CA ARG A 158 18.59 -12.81 8.33
C ARG A 158 19.52 -12.40 9.47
N LEU A 159 20.41 -11.43 9.23
CA LEU A 159 21.31 -10.90 10.26
C LEU A 159 20.54 -10.35 11.48
N ASN A 160 19.48 -9.57 11.23
CA ASN A 160 18.66 -9.00 12.31
C ASN A 160 17.88 -10.08 13.08
N LYS A 161 17.44 -11.15 12.42
CA LYS A 161 16.78 -12.28 13.07
C LYS A 161 17.76 -13.04 13.99
N THR A 162 18.98 -13.28 13.52
CA THR A 162 20.04 -13.89 14.34
C THR A 162 20.42 -13.00 15.53
N ALA A 163 20.56 -11.69 15.32
CA ALA A 163 20.89 -10.73 16.38
C ALA A 163 19.79 -10.62 17.45
N LYS A 164 18.51 -10.70 17.07
CA LYS A 164 17.38 -10.70 18.03
C LYS A 164 17.27 -11.97 18.84
N ASN A 165 17.77 -13.09 18.34
CA ASN A 165 17.88 -14.34 19.09
C ASN A 165 19.07 -14.34 20.06
N PHE A 166 19.97 -13.35 19.96
CA PHE A 166 20.99 -13.06 20.95
C PHE A 166 20.39 -12.11 22.00
N CYS A 167 19.93 -12.68 23.12
CA CYS A 167 19.59 -11.91 24.31
C CYS A 167 20.81 -11.95 25.24
N PRO A 168 21.65 -10.90 25.32
CA PRO A 168 22.71 -10.82 26.32
C PRO A 168 22.07 -10.39 27.65
N LEU A 169 21.32 -11.29 28.29
CA LEU A 169 20.84 -11.11 29.66
C LEU A 169 21.34 -12.23 30.57
N ILE A 170 22.59 -12.64 30.38
CA ILE A 170 23.39 -13.29 31.42
C ILE A 170 24.81 -12.74 31.33
N LEU A 171 25.10 -11.76 32.18
CA LEU A 171 26.35 -11.57 32.91
C LEU A 171 26.04 -10.71 34.14
#